data_AF-A0A432HYS1-F1
#
_entry.id   AF-A0A432HYS1-F1
#
_cell.length_a   1.000
_cell.length_b   1.000
_cell.length_c   1.000
_cell.angle_alpha   90.00
_cell.angle_beta   90.00
_cell.angle_gamma   90.00
#
_symmetry.space_group_name_H-M   'P 1'
#
loop_
_entity.id
_entity.type
_entity.pdbx_description
1 polymer ?
#
loop_
_entity_poly.entity_id
_entity_poly.type
_entity_poly.pdbx_seq_one_letter_code
_entity_poly.pdbx_strand_id
1 'polypeptide(L)'
;MSAGDVDDEGVKDPYLAIVGGTYYIFVHYAPRFRQSLNATQEELHGTGNIFATEPGTGSTGIATSLDGVNFEWQGELLPPGDSWDSKLTRVDTMAYVPPIFTVLYSGRSGIEETYEDRTGIAVSFDLKTFQKLTPHKPALQSVHATGSLRYSDIVVLDDAYVFYYECARVDGAHEIRMNRVPKK
;
A
#
# COMPACT_ATOMS: atom_id res chain seq x y z
N MET A 1 -13.39 15.47 1.91
CA MET A 1 -12.77 14.71 3.01
C MET A 1 -11.74 15.56 3.72
N SER A 2 -11.78 15.60 5.04
CA SER A 2 -10.74 16.09 5.95
C SER A 2 -10.27 14.95 6.84
N ALA A 3 -9.18 15.15 7.59
CA ALA A 3 -8.73 14.19 8.60
C ALA A 3 -9.81 13.89 9.66
N GLY A 4 -10.79 14.78 9.88
CA GLY A 4 -11.90 14.53 10.81
C GLY A 4 -12.97 13.56 10.29
N ASP A 5 -12.99 13.30 8.97
CA ASP A 5 -13.97 12.39 8.35
C ASP A 5 -13.53 10.92 8.43
N VAL A 6 -12.27 10.68 8.80
CA VAL A 6 -11.66 9.35 8.95
C VAL A 6 -11.19 9.23 10.39
N ASP A 7 -11.60 8.17 11.09
CA ASP A 7 -11.14 7.91 12.45
C ASP A 7 -9.70 7.36 12.45
N ASP A 8 -8.73 8.24 12.21
CA ASP A 8 -7.32 7.92 12.07
C ASP A 8 -6.37 8.78 12.91
N GLU A 9 -5.11 8.34 12.92
CA GLU A 9 -3.98 9.03 13.54
C GLU A 9 -2.98 9.53 12.47
N GLY A 10 -3.22 9.28 11.19
CA GLY A 10 -2.33 9.72 10.12
C GLY A 10 -2.64 9.07 8.78
N VAL A 11 -2.37 9.81 7.71
CA VAL A 11 -2.61 9.40 6.33
C VAL A 11 -1.46 9.86 5.44
N LYS A 12 -1.05 9.02 4.48
CA LYS A 12 0.00 9.35 3.50
C LYS A 12 -0.06 8.47 2.25
N ASP A 13 0.87 8.76 1.34
CA ASP A 13 1.20 7.95 0.17
C ASP A 13 -0.04 7.57 -0.67
N PRO A 14 -0.81 8.54 -1.19
CA PRO A 14 -2.00 8.24 -1.97
C PRO A 14 -1.67 7.63 -3.34
N TYR A 15 -2.49 6.68 -3.78
CA TYR A 15 -2.58 6.24 -5.17
C TYR A 15 -3.97 6.54 -5.73
N LEU A 16 -4.05 7.07 -6.95
CA LEU A 16 -5.30 7.50 -7.58
C LEU A 16 -5.55 6.71 -8.87
N ALA A 17 -6.75 6.16 -9.01
CA ALA A 17 -7.25 5.55 -10.24
C ALA A 17 -8.56 6.19 -10.69
N ILE A 18 -8.79 6.24 -12.00
CA ILE A 18 -10.05 6.74 -12.58
C ILE A 18 -10.71 5.58 -13.33
N VAL A 19 -11.88 5.14 -12.87
CA VAL A 19 -12.61 4.00 -13.43
C VAL A 19 -14.06 4.41 -13.65
N GLY A 20 -14.52 4.35 -14.90
CA GLY A 20 -15.91 4.69 -15.25
C GLY A 20 -16.30 6.14 -14.94
N GLY A 21 -15.34 7.07 -14.90
CA GLY A 21 -15.57 8.47 -14.51
C GLY A 21 -15.54 8.73 -13.00
N THR A 22 -15.37 7.70 -12.18
CA THR A 22 -15.19 7.81 -10.73
C THR A 22 -13.71 7.77 -10.38
N TYR A 23 -13.29 8.71 -9.54
CA TYR A 23 -11.98 8.72 -8.91
C TYR A 23 -11.99 7.79 -7.71
N TYR A 24 -11.01 6.90 -7.63
CA TYR A 24 -10.73 6.03 -6.49
C TYR A 24 -9.36 6.42 -5.95
N ILE A 25 -9.32 6.94 -4.72
CA ILE A 25 -8.06 7.22 -4.02
C ILE A 25 -7.85 6.16 -2.94
N PHE A 26 -6.71 5.49 -3.02
CA PHE A 26 -6.21 4.54 -2.05
C PHE A 26 -5.20 5.27 -1.17
N VAL A 27 -5.31 5.13 0.14
CA VAL A 27 -4.41 5.83 1.07
C VAL A 27 -3.88 4.88 2.11
N HIS A 28 -2.60 5.03 2.45
CA HIS A 28 -2.04 4.42 3.64
C HIS A 28 -2.48 5.24 4.85
N TYR A 29 -3.26 4.66 5.74
CA TYR A 29 -3.78 5.35 6.91
C TYR A 29 -3.58 4.54 8.18
N ALA A 30 -3.54 5.21 9.33
CA ALA A 30 -3.37 4.61 10.65
C ALA A 30 -4.70 4.66 11.41
N PRO A 31 -5.63 3.71 11.20
CA PRO A 31 -6.95 3.74 11.86
C PRO A 31 -6.80 3.67 13.38
N ARG A 32 -7.55 4.50 14.12
CA ARG A 32 -7.49 4.53 15.60
C ARG A 32 -7.74 3.16 16.23
N PHE A 33 -8.70 2.41 15.69
CA PHE A 33 -9.07 1.09 16.21
C PHE A 33 -7.97 0.01 16.07
N ARG A 34 -6.91 0.25 15.27
CA ARG A 34 -5.76 -0.65 15.16
C ARG A 34 -4.56 -0.21 15.99
N GLN A 35 -4.60 0.99 16.59
CA GLN A 35 -3.50 1.46 17.41
C GLN A 35 -3.55 0.81 18.79
N SER A 36 -2.38 0.71 19.43
CA SER A 36 -2.32 0.21 20.80
C SER A 36 -3.14 1.11 21.74
N LEU A 37 -4.13 0.53 22.43
CA LEU A 37 -5.08 1.25 23.30
C LEU A 37 -4.40 2.01 24.44
N ASN A 38 -3.21 1.57 24.86
CA ASN A 38 -2.48 2.16 25.99
C ASN A 38 -1.30 3.03 25.54
N ALA A 39 -1.10 3.21 24.22
CA ALA A 39 -0.04 4.08 23.73
C ALA A 39 -0.38 5.54 24.03
N THR A 40 0.61 6.24 24.58
CA THR A 40 0.56 7.68 24.79
C THR A 40 0.65 8.41 23.45
N GLN A 41 0.23 9.68 23.44
CA GLN A 41 0.39 10.54 22.27
C GLN A 41 1.86 10.69 21.85
N GLU A 42 2.80 10.71 22.80
CA GLU A 42 4.23 10.77 22.50
C GLU A 42 4.72 9.48 21.84
N GLU A 43 4.26 8.31 22.28
CA GLU A 43 4.64 7.03 21.65
C GLU A 43 4.07 6.89 20.23
N LEU A 44 2.89 7.46 19.97
CA LEU A 44 2.26 7.44 18.64
C LEU A 44 2.89 8.47 17.70
N HIS A 45 3.22 9.67 18.20
CA HIS A 45 3.47 10.86 17.35
C HIS A 45 4.81 11.56 17.58
N GLY A 46 5.60 11.17 18.59
CA GLY A 46 6.87 11.85 18.93
C GLY A 46 7.90 11.86 17.79
N THR A 47 7.79 10.94 16.84
CA THR A 47 8.63 10.89 15.63
C THR A 47 8.09 11.68 14.44
N GLY A 48 6.86 12.18 14.52
CA GLY A 48 6.12 12.80 13.41
C GLY A 48 5.66 11.81 12.32
N ASN A 49 5.83 10.50 12.53
CA ASN A 49 5.43 9.46 11.59
C ASN A 49 4.97 8.22 12.34
N ILE A 50 3.67 8.15 12.64
CA ILE A 50 3.06 7.01 13.35
C ILE A 50 3.34 5.66 12.68
N PHE A 51 3.48 5.62 11.36
CA PHE A 51 3.82 4.38 10.64
C PHE A 51 5.24 3.87 10.92
N ALA A 52 6.07 4.69 11.56
CA ALA A 52 7.41 4.37 12.02
C ALA A 52 7.50 4.36 13.57
N THR A 53 6.40 4.06 14.26
CA THR A 53 6.41 3.82 15.71
C THR A 53 5.98 2.39 16.06
N GLU A 54 6.47 1.90 17.19
CA GLU A 54 6.14 0.56 17.68
C GLU A 54 4.64 0.34 17.94
N PRO A 55 3.88 1.27 18.55
CA PRO A 55 2.43 1.11 18.68
C PRO A 55 1.66 1.32 17.37
N GLY A 56 2.27 1.94 16.37
CA GLY A 56 1.63 2.33 15.11
C GLY A 56 1.35 1.16 14.17
N THR A 57 0.11 0.98 13.73
CA THR A 57 -0.28 -0.01 12.72
C THR A 57 -0.94 0.69 11.55
N GLY A 58 -0.52 0.34 10.33
CA GLY A 58 -1.02 0.96 9.10
C GLY A 58 -1.96 0.04 8.33
N SER A 59 -2.84 0.61 7.50
CA SER A 59 -3.74 -0.12 6.61
C SER A 59 -3.96 0.67 5.34
N THR A 60 -4.50 0.04 4.29
CA THR A 60 -5.01 0.79 3.15
C THR A 60 -6.50 1.02 3.32
N GLY A 61 -6.93 2.27 3.21
CA GLY A 61 -8.33 2.63 3.03
C GLY A 61 -8.59 3.22 1.66
N ILE A 62 -9.86 3.40 1.33
CA ILE A 62 -10.28 3.90 0.03
C ILE A 62 -11.35 4.98 0.16
N ALA A 63 -11.29 5.95 -0.74
CA ALA A 63 -12.34 6.94 -0.92
C ALA A 63 -12.64 7.17 -2.39
N THR A 64 -13.84 7.65 -2.67
CA THR A 64 -14.31 7.89 -4.04
C THR A 64 -14.75 9.32 -4.26
N SER A 65 -14.61 9.81 -5.49
CA SER A 65 -15.07 11.13 -5.87
C SER A 65 -15.58 11.12 -7.32
N LEU A 66 -16.53 11.99 -7.63
CA LEU A 66 -16.98 12.24 -9.01
C LEU A 66 -16.35 13.49 -9.63
N ASP A 67 -15.72 14.35 -8.83
CA ASP A 67 -15.12 15.61 -9.28
C ASP A 67 -13.60 15.70 -9.04
N GLY A 68 -13.02 14.69 -8.37
CA GLY A 68 -11.60 14.63 -8.04
C GLY A 68 -11.17 15.58 -6.93
N VAL A 69 -12.11 16.25 -6.25
CA VAL A 69 -11.85 17.23 -5.17
C VAL A 69 -12.57 16.82 -3.90
N ASN A 70 -13.85 16.51 -4.01
CA ASN A 70 -14.71 16.09 -2.90
C ASN A 70 -14.76 14.57 -2.84
N PHE A 71 -14.00 14.00 -1.91
CA PHE A 71 -13.96 12.56 -1.68
C PHE A 71 -14.86 12.13 -0.53
N GLU A 72 -15.52 10.99 -0.74
CA GLU A 72 -16.33 10.25 0.23
C GLU A 72 -15.55 9.01 0.70
N TRP A 73 -15.31 8.92 2.01
CA TRP A 73 -14.64 7.77 2.61
C TRP A 73 -15.50 6.50 2.49
N GLN A 74 -14.91 5.42 2.00
CA GLN A 74 -15.60 4.14 1.84
C GLN A 74 -15.19 3.11 2.90
N GLY A 75 -14.09 3.34 3.62
CA GLY A 75 -13.63 2.46 4.70
C GLY A 75 -12.24 1.88 4.49
N GLU A 76 -11.90 0.95 5.38
CA GLU A 76 -10.72 0.10 5.24
C GLU A 76 -10.88 -0.84 4.05
N LEU A 77 -9.85 -0.93 3.22
CA LEU A 77 -9.84 -1.74 2.01
C LEU A 77 -8.96 -2.98 2.14
N LEU A 78 -7.70 -2.78 2.54
CA LEU A 78 -6.69 -3.82 2.59
C LEU A 78 -6.00 -3.77 3.96
N PRO A 79 -6.51 -4.50 4.96
CA PRO A 79 -5.91 -4.55 6.29
C PRO A 79 -4.60 -5.36 6.32
N PRO A 80 -3.76 -5.19 7.35
CA PRO A 80 -2.62 -6.07 7.63
C PRO A 80 -3.03 -7.54 7.71
N GLY A 81 -2.11 -8.43 7.35
CA GLY A 81 -2.29 -9.88 7.53
C GLY A 81 -1.74 -10.37 8.88
N ASP A 82 -1.56 -11.68 8.99
CA ASP A 82 -0.96 -12.32 10.17
C ASP A 82 0.49 -12.78 9.91
N SER A 83 1.12 -12.28 8.83
CA SER A 83 2.40 -12.78 8.31
C SER A 83 3.35 -11.63 7.95
N TRP A 84 4.06 -11.72 6.83
CA TRP A 84 5.07 -10.74 6.37
C TRP A 84 4.55 -9.30 6.22
N ASP A 85 3.23 -9.11 6.19
CA ASP A 85 2.53 -7.82 6.08
C ASP A 85 1.65 -7.53 7.33
N SER A 86 2.05 -8.02 8.50
CA SER A 86 1.27 -7.90 9.75
C SER A 86 1.31 -6.53 10.42
N LYS A 87 2.32 -5.70 10.12
CA LYS A 87 2.44 -4.36 10.70
C LYS A 87 1.70 -3.31 9.89
N LEU A 88 1.75 -3.42 8.57
CA LEU A 88 1.03 -2.54 7.67
C LEU A 88 0.90 -3.10 6.27
N THR A 89 -0.07 -2.53 5.55
CA THR A 89 -0.32 -2.72 4.13
C THR A 89 -0.60 -1.37 3.46
N ARG A 90 0.11 -1.09 2.38
CA ARG A 90 -0.13 0.10 1.53
C ARG A 90 -0.29 -0.32 0.08
N VAL A 91 -1.42 -0.02 -0.53
CA VAL A 91 -1.57 -0.10 -1.98
C VAL A 91 -0.65 0.92 -2.65
N ASP A 92 0.26 0.43 -3.49
CA ASP A 92 1.18 1.27 -4.26
C ASP A 92 0.61 1.60 -5.65
N THR A 93 -0.08 0.63 -6.27
CA THR A 93 -0.65 0.77 -7.62
C THR A 93 -1.78 -0.22 -7.89
N MET A 94 -2.52 0.04 -8.97
CA MET A 94 -3.57 -0.83 -9.51
C MET A 94 -3.50 -0.87 -11.04
N ALA A 95 -3.60 -2.07 -11.60
CA ALA A 95 -3.84 -2.29 -13.03
C ALA A 95 -5.15 -3.02 -13.26
N TYR A 96 -5.92 -2.57 -14.24
CA TYR A 96 -7.03 -3.35 -14.76
C TYR A 96 -6.56 -4.25 -15.90
N VAL A 97 -6.61 -5.56 -15.68
CA VAL A 97 -6.42 -6.58 -16.71
C VAL A 97 -7.71 -7.37 -16.78
N PRO A 98 -8.58 -7.13 -17.78
CA PRO A 98 -9.93 -7.66 -17.79
C PRO A 98 -9.98 -9.17 -17.50
N PRO A 99 -10.85 -9.63 -16.58
CA PRO A 99 -11.89 -8.87 -15.85
C PRO A 99 -11.48 -8.41 -14.44
N ILE A 100 -10.18 -8.37 -14.12
CA ILE A 100 -9.69 -8.25 -12.73
C ILE A 100 -8.90 -6.94 -12.55
N PHE A 101 -9.13 -6.27 -11.41
CA PHE A 101 -8.23 -5.25 -10.90
C PHE A 101 -7.13 -5.93 -10.08
N THR A 102 -5.89 -5.84 -10.56
CA THR A 102 -4.70 -6.32 -9.85
C THR A 102 -4.06 -5.17 -9.11
N VAL A 103 -3.76 -5.37 -7.84
CA VAL A 103 -3.12 -4.39 -6.96
C VAL A 103 -1.78 -4.92 -6.50
N LEU A 104 -0.75 -4.07 -6.59
CA LEU A 104 0.51 -4.29 -5.88
C LEU A 104 0.48 -3.46 -4.60
N TYR A 105 0.86 -4.08 -3.50
CA TYR A 105 0.87 -3.43 -2.20
C TYR A 105 2.19 -3.68 -1.47
N SER A 106 2.70 -2.64 -0.80
CA SER A 106 3.82 -2.73 0.12
C SER A 106 3.34 -3.25 1.48
N GLY A 107 4.16 -4.10 2.11
CA GLY A 107 3.91 -4.61 3.46
C GLY A 107 5.20 -4.96 4.22
N ARG A 108 5.09 -4.98 5.54
CA ARG A 108 6.14 -5.39 6.48
C ARG A 108 5.57 -5.99 7.76
N SER A 109 6.38 -6.72 8.52
CA SER A 109 5.94 -7.44 9.72
C SER A 109 6.20 -6.71 11.03
N GLY A 110 7.11 -5.74 11.05
CA GLY A 110 7.48 -5.04 12.28
C GLY A 110 8.15 -3.68 12.04
N ILE A 111 8.57 -3.03 13.13
CA ILE A 111 9.18 -1.69 13.06
C ILE A 111 10.63 -1.71 12.59
N GLU A 112 11.33 -2.81 12.81
CA GLU A 112 12.70 -3.06 12.37
C GLU A 112 12.82 -3.02 10.84
N GLU A 113 11.72 -3.27 10.14
CA GLU A 113 11.60 -3.18 8.69
C GLU A 113 11.10 -1.79 8.23
N THR A 114 11.18 -0.78 9.09
CA THR A 114 10.81 0.59 8.69
C THR A 114 11.66 1.01 7.50
N TYR A 115 10.97 1.40 6.42
CA TYR A 115 11.56 1.70 5.13
C TYR A 115 12.11 0.49 4.35
N GLU A 116 11.77 -0.73 4.73
CA GLU A 116 12.25 -1.96 4.06
C GLU A 116 11.09 -2.85 3.60
N ASP A 117 9.97 -2.21 3.20
CA ASP A 117 8.77 -2.92 2.76
C ASP A 117 9.04 -3.82 1.55
N ARG A 118 8.23 -4.86 1.43
CA ARG A 118 8.22 -5.83 0.32
C ARG A 118 6.89 -5.79 -0.40
N THR A 119 6.82 -6.31 -1.63
CA THR A 119 5.63 -6.18 -2.47
C THR A 119 4.81 -7.47 -2.49
N GLY A 120 3.53 -7.34 -2.17
CA GLY A 120 2.49 -8.36 -2.31
C GLY A 120 1.55 -8.07 -3.48
N ILE A 121 0.65 -9.02 -3.74
CA ILE A 121 -0.39 -8.92 -4.77
C ILE A 121 -1.75 -9.15 -4.15
N ALA A 122 -2.71 -8.28 -4.47
CA ALA A 122 -4.12 -8.47 -4.21
C ALA A 122 -4.93 -8.30 -5.50
N VAL A 123 -6.15 -8.82 -5.52
CA VAL A 123 -7.07 -8.69 -6.65
C VAL A 123 -8.47 -8.28 -6.21
N SER A 124 -9.19 -7.59 -7.08
CA SER A 124 -10.60 -7.26 -6.91
C SER A 124 -11.36 -7.38 -8.22
N PHE A 125 -12.65 -7.68 -8.14
CA PHE A 125 -13.58 -7.66 -9.28
C PHE A 125 -14.49 -6.43 -9.27
N ASP A 126 -14.60 -5.72 -8.14
CA ASP A 126 -15.62 -4.69 -7.90
C ASP A 126 -15.06 -3.40 -7.28
N LEU A 127 -13.75 -3.35 -7.01
CA LEU A 127 -13.06 -2.27 -6.28
C LEU A 127 -13.59 -2.02 -4.86
N LYS A 128 -14.29 -2.99 -4.30
CA LYS A 128 -14.82 -2.95 -2.92
C LYS A 128 -14.26 -4.08 -2.09
N THR A 129 -14.17 -5.26 -2.68
CA THR A 129 -13.68 -6.48 -2.04
C THR A 129 -12.33 -6.85 -2.64
N PHE A 130 -11.31 -6.98 -1.80
CA PHE A 130 -9.96 -7.36 -2.23
C PHE A 130 -9.53 -8.68 -1.60
N GLN A 131 -8.97 -9.56 -2.42
CA GLN A 131 -8.37 -10.81 -1.99
C GLN A 131 -6.85 -10.71 -2.13
N LYS A 132 -6.11 -10.86 -1.02
CA LYS A 132 -4.66 -11.05 -1.07
C LYS A 132 -4.33 -12.39 -1.72
N LEU A 133 -3.52 -12.36 -2.78
CA LEU A 133 -2.97 -13.56 -3.41
C LEU A 133 -1.67 -14.03 -2.76
N THR A 134 -1.06 -13.16 -1.94
CA THR A 134 0.21 -13.41 -1.25
C THR A 134 0.11 -13.30 0.28
N PRO A 135 -0.78 -14.06 0.95
CA PRO A 135 -1.04 -13.89 2.38
C PRO A 135 0.10 -14.40 3.29
N HIS A 136 1.00 -15.25 2.78
CA HIS A 136 2.00 -15.95 3.62
C HIS A 136 3.46 -15.56 3.32
N LYS A 137 3.72 -14.89 2.20
CA LYS A 137 5.04 -14.38 1.81
C LYS A 137 4.86 -13.30 0.74
N PRO A 138 5.78 -12.32 0.59
CA PRO A 138 5.70 -11.34 -0.48
C PRO A 138 5.78 -11.99 -1.86
N ALA A 139 5.19 -11.34 -2.85
CA ALA A 139 5.32 -11.73 -4.25
C ALA A 139 6.70 -11.38 -4.79
N LEU A 140 7.19 -10.18 -4.45
CA LEU A 140 8.42 -9.61 -4.94
C LEU A 140 9.24 -9.03 -3.79
N GLN A 141 10.53 -9.30 -3.81
CA GLN A 141 11.53 -8.79 -2.88
C GLN A 141 12.87 -8.68 -3.61
N SER A 142 13.73 -7.75 -3.19
CA SER A 142 15.11 -7.74 -3.67
C SER A 142 15.84 -9.02 -3.22
N VAL A 143 16.79 -9.48 -4.02
CA VAL A 143 17.70 -10.57 -3.64
C VAL A 143 18.90 -10.05 -2.84
N HIS A 144 18.93 -8.75 -2.55
CA HIS A 144 20.04 -8.08 -1.87
C HIS A 144 19.58 -7.45 -0.55
N ALA A 145 20.55 -7.31 0.36
CA ALA A 145 20.40 -6.64 1.65
C ALA A 145 19.13 -7.09 2.41
N THR A 146 18.26 -6.15 2.78
CA THR A 146 17.01 -6.33 3.53
C THR A 146 15.91 -7.03 2.72
N GLY A 147 16.11 -7.17 1.41
CA GLY A 147 15.09 -7.66 0.49
C GLY A 147 14.03 -6.61 0.11
N SER A 148 14.20 -5.33 0.48
CA SER A 148 13.18 -4.33 0.17
C SER A 148 12.90 -4.21 -1.32
N LEU A 149 11.62 -4.18 -1.66
CA LEU A 149 11.08 -3.90 -2.98
C LEU A 149 9.69 -3.29 -2.79
N ARG A 150 9.59 -1.97 -2.98
CA ARG A 150 8.46 -1.14 -2.56
C ARG A 150 8.14 -0.07 -3.60
N TYR A 151 7.05 0.67 -3.37
CA TYR A 151 6.59 1.72 -4.28
C TYR A 151 6.47 1.18 -5.72
N SER A 152 5.93 -0.03 -5.85
CA SER A 152 5.77 -0.68 -7.14
C SER A 152 4.66 0.02 -7.93
N ASP A 153 4.93 0.36 -9.19
CA ASP A 153 3.95 0.89 -10.13
C ASP A 153 3.91 0.04 -11.41
N ILE A 154 2.75 0.01 -12.06
CA ILE A 154 2.51 -0.74 -13.30
C ILE A 154 1.88 0.14 -14.37
N VAL A 155 2.53 0.20 -15.52
CA VAL A 155 1.96 0.78 -16.74
C VAL A 155 1.53 -0.35 -17.66
N VAL A 156 0.25 -0.40 -17.98
CA VAL A 156 -0.33 -1.36 -18.93
C VAL A 156 -0.27 -0.75 -20.33
N LEU A 157 0.57 -1.31 -21.19
CA LEU A 157 0.65 -0.99 -22.63
C LEU A 157 -0.11 -2.04 -23.44
N ASP A 158 -0.26 -1.86 -24.74
CA ASP A 158 -0.95 -2.84 -25.59
C ASP A 158 -0.24 -4.20 -25.61
N ASP A 159 1.09 -4.20 -25.74
CA ASP A 159 1.92 -5.39 -25.95
C ASP A 159 2.78 -5.79 -24.74
N ALA A 160 2.75 -5.02 -23.65
CA ALA A 160 3.58 -5.26 -22.48
C ALA A 160 2.99 -4.68 -21.19
N TYR A 161 3.54 -5.15 -20.07
CA TYR A 161 3.47 -4.50 -18.77
C TYR A 161 4.83 -3.90 -18.45
N VAL A 162 4.86 -2.65 -18.00
CA VAL A 162 6.08 -1.98 -17.54
C VAL A 162 5.97 -1.75 -16.04
N PHE A 163 6.87 -2.34 -15.28
CA PHE A 163 6.93 -2.21 -13.83
C PHE A 163 8.03 -1.24 -13.45
N TYR A 164 7.72 -0.29 -12.58
CA TYR A 164 8.68 0.54 -11.87
C TYR A 164 8.64 0.17 -10.40
N TYR A 165 9.77 0.17 -9.72
CA TYR A 165 9.81 -0.08 -8.28
C TYR A 165 11.13 0.39 -7.69
N GLU A 166 11.13 0.70 -6.41
CA GLU A 166 12.34 0.94 -5.64
C GLU A 166 12.79 -0.36 -4.96
N CYS A 167 14.07 -0.71 -5.03
CA CYS A 167 14.59 -1.91 -4.37
C CYS A 167 15.98 -1.73 -3.75
N ALA A 168 16.25 -2.53 -2.72
CA ALA A 168 17.55 -2.55 -2.06
C ALA A 168 18.64 -3.15 -2.95
N ARG A 169 19.84 -2.57 -2.87
CA ARG A 169 21.08 -2.99 -3.55
C ARG A 169 21.97 -3.79 -2.60
N VAL A 170 23.06 -4.33 -3.17
CA VAL A 170 24.08 -5.10 -2.41
C VAL A 170 24.70 -4.29 -1.28
N ASP A 171 24.88 -2.98 -1.47
CA ASP A 171 25.46 -2.04 -0.50
C ASP A 171 24.45 -1.51 0.52
N GLY A 172 23.19 -1.97 0.47
CA GLY A 172 22.12 -1.53 1.36
C GLY A 172 21.44 -0.22 0.95
N ALA A 173 21.91 0.47 -0.10
CA ALA A 173 21.20 1.61 -0.65
C ALA A 173 19.97 1.16 -1.48
N HIS A 174 19.05 2.09 -1.77
CA HIS A 174 17.89 1.83 -2.62
C HIS A 174 18.04 2.50 -3.99
N GLU A 175 17.53 1.87 -5.03
CA GLU A 175 17.45 2.44 -6.38
C GLU A 175 16.12 2.12 -7.05
N ILE A 176 15.70 2.98 -7.97
CA ILE A 176 14.56 2.71 -8.84
C ILE A 176 15.01 1.83 -10.01
N ARG A 177 14.27 0.75 -10.25
CA ARG A 177 14.44 -0.12 -11.43
C ARG A 177 13.17 -0.15 -12.26
N MET A 178 13.34 -0.54 -13.52
CA MET A 178 12.26 -0.76 -14.46
C MET A 178 12.41 -2.11 -15.14
N ASN A 179 11.31 -2.86 -15.26
CA ASN A 179 11.23 -4.07 -16.08
C ASN A 179 10.06 -4.00 -17.04
N ARG A 180 10.31 -4.40 -18.29
CA ARG A 180 9.28 -4.54 -19.31
C ARG A 180 9.02 -6.03 -19.57
N VAL A 181 7.79 -6.46 -19.35
CA VAL A 181 7.33 -7.84 -19.53
C VAL A 181 6.35 -7.90 -20.71
N PRO A 182 6.69 -8.56 -21.83
CA PRO A 182 5.76 -8.72 -22.94
C PRO A 182 4.48 -9.45 -22.53
N LYS A 183 3.32 -9.06 -23.08
CA LYS A 183 2.09 -9.85 -23.00
C LYS A 183 2.24 -11.09 -23.88
N LYS A 184 1.69 -12.20 -23.41
CA LYS A 184 1.61 -13.44 -24.19
C LYS A 184 0.44 -13.39 -25.16
#